data_AF-A0A3N8P6W3-F1
#
_entry.id   AF-A0A3N8P6W3-F1
#
_cell.length_a   1.000
_cell.length_b   1.000
_cell.length_c   1.000
_cell.angle_alpha   90.00
_cell.angle_beta   90.00
_cell.angle_gamma   90.00
#
_symmetry.space_group_name_H-M   'P 1'
#
loop_
_entity.id
_entity.type
_entity.pdbx_description
1 polymer ?
#
loop_
_entity_poly.entity_id
_entity_poly.type
_entity_poly.pdbx_seq_one_letter_code
_entity_poly.pdbx_strand_id
1 'polypeptide(L)'
;MEKYYVAMAIDVDNYGQSDYLYLLKIDGGVVIGYAAEFDSCTADIEDSCVSENAHEAKWFAWNDEWEWRPATLDEIKVSKLDKYLIGVKKDMKLRTPIEPL
;
A
#
# COMPACT_ATOMS: atom_id res chain seq x y z
N MET A 1 -0.76 12.10 15.65
CA MET A 1 -1.54 10.91 15.29
C MET A 1 -1.03 10.46 13.93
N GLU A 2 -0.66 9.20 13.80
CA GLU A 2 -0.12 8.69 12.53
C GLU A 2 -1.19 8.71 11.44
N LYS A 3 -0.78 9.01 10.22
CA LYS A 3 -1.63 9.01 9.03
C LYS A 3 -1.07 8.02 8.04
N TYR A 4 -1.92 7.13 7.58
CA TYR A 4 -1.58 6.09 6.62
C TYR A 4 -2.22 6.43 5.29
N TYR A 5 -1.40 6.81 4.31
CA TYR A 5 -1.87 6.96 2.94
C TYR A 5 -2.19 5.59 2.36
N VAL A 6 -3.31 5.51 1.64
CA VAL A 6 -3.79 4.25 1.07
C VAL A 6 -4.04 4.36 -0.43
N ALA A 7 -3.71 3.31 -1.16
CA ALA A 7 -4.07 3.06 -2.55
C ALA A 7 -5.01 1.84 -2.63
N MET A 8 -5.62 1.56 -3.78
CA MET A 8 -6.46 0.37 -3.98
C MET A 8 -5.79 -0.60 -4.94
N ALA A 9 -5.55 -1.84 -4.51
CA ALA A 9 -5.13 -2.91 -5.41
C ALA A 9 -6.36 -3.53 -6.07
N ILE A 10 -6.22 -3.92 -7.35
CA ILE A 10 -7.25 -4.65 -8.10
C ILE A 10 -7.27 -6.12 -7.69
N ASP A 11 -6.09 -6.68 -7.45
CA ASP A 11 -5.88 -8.05 -7.02
C ASP A 11 -4.70 -8.09 -6.05
N VAL A 12 -4.87 -8.76 -4.92
CA VAL A 12 -3.82 -9.00 -3.93
C VAL A 12 -3.47 -10.47 -4.00
N ASP A 13 -2.24 -10.78 -4.39
CA ASP A 13 -1.71 -12.15 -4.42
C ASP A 13 -2.63 -13.17 -5.14
N ASN A 14 -3.30 -12.74 -6.21
CA ASN A 14 -4.25 -13.54 -7.02
C ASN A 14 -5.51 -13.99 -6.28
N TYR A 15 -5.89 -13.34 -5.18
CA TYR A 15 -7.13 -13.62 -4.46
C TYR A 15 -8.37 -12.98 -5.10
N GLY A 16 -8.20 -12.10 -6.10
CA GLY A 16 -9.29 -11.44 -6.83
C GLY A 16 -10.17 -10.52 -5.95
N GLN A 17 -9.68 -10.17 -4.76
CA GLN A 17 -10.32 -9.27 -3.81
C GLN A 17 -9.57 -7.94 -3.83
N SER A 18 -10.28 -6.86 -4.10
CA SER A 18 -9.72 -5.51 -4.03
C SER A 18 -9.51 -5.12 -2.57
N ASP A 19 -8.26 -5.15 -2.09
CA ASP A 19 -7.89 -4.56 -0.79
C ASP A 19 -7.22 -3.19 -1.02
N TYR A 20 -7.20 -2.37 0.03
CA TYR A 20 -6.39 -1.16 0.02
C TYR A 20 -5.00 -1.44 0.58
N LEU A 21 -4.01 -0.83 -0.08
CA LEU A 21 -2.62 -0.92 0.28
C LEU A 21 -2.24 0.25 1.19
N TYR A 22 -1.81 -0.07 2.40
CA TYR A 22 -1.15 0.89 3.28
C TYR A 22 0.24 1.21 2.71
N LEU A 23 0.49 2.48 2.41
CA LEU A 23 1.80 2.90 1.92
C LEU A 23 2.77 3.09 3.09
N LEU A 24 3.73 2.17 3.19
CA LEU A 24 4.70 2.11 4.27
C LEU A 24 6.09 2.38 3.71
N LYS A 25 6.93 3.04 4.50
CA LYS A 25 8.35 3.22 4.22
C LYS A 25 9.13 2.23 5.08
N ILE A 26 9.86 1.32 4.44
CA ILE A 26 10.87 0.48 5.11
C ILE A 26 12.13 1.32 5.29
N ASP A 27 12.74 1.29 6.47
CA ASP A 27 13.96 2.06 6.74
C ASP A 27 15.11 1.62 5.83
N GLY A 28 15.85 2.59 5.27
CA GLY A 28 16.84 2.34 4.22
C GLY A 28 16.29 1.75 2.89
N GLY A 29 14.99 1.48 2.81
CA GLY A 29 14.35 0.76 1.69
C GLY A 29 13.48 1.66 0.80
N VAL A 30 12.48 1.05 0.14
CA VAL A 30 11.50 1.73 -0.73
C VAL A 30 10.16 1.93 -0.02
N VAL A 31 9.25 2.66 -0.65
CA VAL A 31 7.82 2.62 -0.25
C VAL A 31 7.23 1.33 -0.78
N ILE A 32 6.50 0.61 0.08
CA ILE A 32 5.75 -0.59 -0.27
C ILE A 32 4.27 -0.38 0.00
N GLY A 33 3.43 -1.10 -0.72
CA GLY A 33 2.02 -1.27 -0.42
C GLY A 33 1.82 -2.54 0.40
N TYR A 34 1.15 -2.43 1.54
CA TYR A 34 0.82 -3.55 2.41
C TYR A 34 -0.69 -3.76 2.48
N ALA A 35 -1.15 -4.97 2.15
CA ALA A 35 -2.53 -5.42 2.25
C ALA A 35 -2.74 -6.11 3.59
N ALA A 36 -3.39 -5.42 4.54
CA ALA A 36 -3.50 -5.90 5.92
C ALA A 36 -4.40 -7.12 6.08
N GLU A 37 -5.34 -7.36 5.16
CA GLU A 37 -6.21 -8.53 5.20
C GLU A 37 -5.45 -9.82 4.83
N PHE A 38 -4.46 -9.71 3.94
CA PHE A 38 -3.74 -10.84 3.34
C PHE A 38 -2.31 -11.00 3.85
N ASP A 39 -1.87 -10.11 4.74
CA ASP A 39 -0.49 -10.04 5.24
C ASP A 39 0.56 -10.06 4.10
N SER A 40 0.21 -9.37 3.02
CA SER A 40 0.91 -9.41 1.74
C SER A 40 1.37 -8.02 1.34
N CYS A 41 2.56 -7.95 0.75
CA CYS A 41 3.23 -6.72 0.37
C CYS A 41 3.56 -6.71 -1.12
N THR A 42 3.65 -5.52 -1.70
CA THR A 42 4.26 -5.32 -3.01
C THR A 42 5.02 -4.00 -3.06
N ALA A 43 6.12 -3.97 -3.82
CA ALA A 43 6.77 -2.72 -4.22
C ALA A 43 6.21 -2.19 -5.55
N ASP A 44 5.51 -3.04 -6.30
CA ASP A 44 4.94 -2.77 -7.63
C ASP A 44 3.53 -2.18 -7.51
N ILE A 45 3.41 -1.14 -6.68
CA ILE A 45 2.11 -0.55 -6.29
C ILE A 45 1.35 -0.03 -7.52
N GLU A 46 2.04 0.62 -8.46
CA GLU A 46 1.44 1.10 -9.72
C GLU A 46 0.77 -0.03 -10.50
N ASP A 47 1.46 -1.16 -10.67
CA ASP A 47 0.94 -2.30 -11.40
C ASP A 47 -0.25 -2.93 -10.66
N SER A 48 -0.18 -3.04 -9.33
CA SER A 48 -1.27 -3.58 -8.52
C SER A 48 -2.57 -2.76 -8.59
N CYS A 49 -2.47 -1.46 -8.86
CA CYS A 49 -3.61 -0.53 -8.91
C CYS A 49 -4.28 -0.46 -10.28
N VAL A 50 -3.69 -1.04 -11.33
CA VAL A 50 -4.15 -0.91 -12.72
C VAL A 50 -4.57 -2.28 -13.25
N SER A 51 -5.82 -2.41 -13.71
CA SER A 51 -6.38 -3.69 -14.16
C SER A 51 -5.55 -4.40 -15.22
N GLU A 52 -4.98 -3.62 -16.15
CA GLU A 52 -4.17 -4.10 -17.26
C GLU A 52 -2.83 -4.68 -16.80
N ASN A 53 -2.33 -4.24 -15.65
CA ASN A 53 -1.00 -4.60 -15.13
C ASN A 53 -1.04 -5.40 -13.83
N ALA A 54 -2.21 -5.60 -13.20
CA ALA A 54 -2.30 -6.20 -11.87
C ALA A 54 -1.60 -7.56 -11.75
N HIS A 55 -1.55 -8.33 -12.85
CA HIS A 55 -0.87 -9.61 -12.94
C HIS A 55 0.67 -9.53 -12.95
N GLU A 56 1.24 -8.36 -13.23
CA GLU A 56 2.69 -8.11 -13.21
C GLU A 56 3.21 -7.75 -11.81
N ALA A 57 2.31 -7.34 -10.91
CA ALA A 57 2.68 -6.95 -9.55
C ALA A 57 3.23 -8.15 -8.76
N LYS A 58 4.47 -8.02 -8.25
CA LYS A 58 5.09 -9.08 -7.46
C LYS A 58 4.73 -8.93 -6.00
N TRP A 59 4.09 -9.97 -5.47
CA TRP A 59 3.70 -10.06 -4.08
C TRP A 59 4.73 -10.81 -3.26
N PHE A 60 4.92 -10.39 -2.01
CA PHE A 60 5.78 -11.04 -1.04
C PHE A 60 5.18 -10.93 0.37
N ALA A 61 5.52 -11.86 1.25
CA ALA A 61 5.05 -11.86 2.62
C ALA A 61 5.63 -10.66 3.41
N TRP A 62 4.86 -10.18 4.38
CA TRP A 62 5.37 -9.27 5.39
C TRP A 62 6.57 -9.87 6.15
N ASN A 63 7.48 -9.01 6.62
CA ASN A 63 8.61 -9.41 7.44
C ASN A 63 8.61 -8.62 8.75
N ASP A 64 8.41 -9.34 9.87
CA ASP A 64 8.38 -8.78 11.23
C ASP A 64 9.71 -8.17 11.68
N GLU A 65 10.82 -8.50 11.03
CA GLU A 65 12.15 -7.93 11.32
C GLU A 65 12.37 -6.56 10.67
N TRP A 66 11.46 -6.10 9.80
CA TRP A 66 11.60 -4.78 9.18
C TRP A 66 11.35 -3.65 10.17
N GLU A 67 12.25 -2.67 10.17
CA GLU A 67 11.96 -1.35 10.71
C GLU A 67 11.17 -0.55 9.66
N TRP A 68 9.98 -0.08 10.04
CA TRP A 68 9.07 0.59 9.12
C TRP A 68 8.30 1.72 9.80
N ARG A 69 7.73 2.59 8.96
CA ARG A 69 6.80 3.64 9.38
C ARG A 69 5.80 3.96 8.26
N PRO A 70 4.71 4.70 8.54
CA PRO A 70 3.90 5.27 7.46
C PRO A 70 4.76 6.09 6.50
N ALA A 71 4.53 5.93 5.19
CA ALA A 71 5.16 6.78 4.18
C ALA A 71 4.62 8.21 4.29
N THR A 72 5.50 9.20 4.12
CA THR A 72 5.08 10.60 4.03
C THR A 72 4.55 10.93 2.63
N LEU A 73 3.73 11.97 2.51
CA LEU A 73 3.22 12.40 1.20
C LEU A 73 4.35 12.77 0.22
N ASP A 74 5.43 13.37 0.71
CA ASP A 74 6.57 13.74 -0.13
C ASP A 74 7.31 12.50 -0.67
N GLU A 75 7.48 11.45 0.14
CA GLU A 75 8.07 10.18 -0.32
C GLU A 75 7.18 9.48 -1.37
N ILE A 76 5.87 9.54 -1.18
CA ILE A 76 4.89 8.99 -2.13
C ILE A 76 4.96 9.75 -3.47
N LYS A 77 5.04 11.09 -3.43
CA LYS A 77 5.19 11.94 -4.62
C LYS A 77 6.52 11.72 -5.34
N VAL A 78 7.63 11.59 -4.60
CA VAL A 78 8.95 11.24 -5.17
C VAL A 78 8.87 9.90 -5.91
N SER A 79 8.08 8.96 -5.38
CA SER A 79 7.83 7.65 -5.98
C SER A 79 6.76 7.67 -7.08
N LYS A 80 6.16 8.83 -7.39
CA LYS A 80 5.07 9.03 -8.38
C LYS A 80 3.81 8.20 -8.12
N LEU A 81 3.56 7.90 -6.85
CA LEU A 81 2.41 7.08 -6.42
C LEU A 81 1.20 7.92 -6.01
N ASP A 82 1.31 9.25 -6.02
CA ASP A 82 0.28 10.18 -5.57
C ASP A 82 -1.02 10.07 -6.37
N LYS A 83 -0.94 9.75 -7.67
CA LYS A 83 -2.09 9.49 -8.55
C LYS A 83 -2.93 8.27 -8.16
N TYR A 84 -2.38 7.36 -7.34
CA TYR A 84 -3.06 6.13 -6.91
C TYR A 84 -3.69 6.23 -5.52
N LEU A 85 -3.48 7.35 -4.83
CA LEU A 85 -4.02 7.53 -3.50
C LEU A 85 -5.54 7.70 -3.54
N ILE A 86 -6.23 6.95 -2.68
CA ILE A 86 -7.68 7.05 -2.49
C ILE A 86 -8.07 7.77 -1.20
N GLY A 87 -7.10 8.03 -0.32
CA GLY A 87 -7.32 8.71 0.96
C GLY A 87 -6.28 8.38 2.02
N VAL A 88 -6.66 8.62 3.27
CA VAL A 88 -5.87 8.33 4.46
C VAL A 88 -6.67 7.58 5.53
N LYS A 89 -5.99 6.77 6.33
CA LYS A 89 -6.53 6.15 7.54
C LYS A 89 -5.71 6.57 8.76
N LYS A 90 -6.37 6.61 9.92
CA LYS A 90 -5.73 6.92 11.21
C LYS A 90 -5.03 5.72 11.87
N ASP A 91 -5.34 4.51 11.41
CA ASP A 91 -4.70 3.25 11.83
C ASP A 91 -4.90 2.15 10.76
N MET A 92 -4.19 1.03 10.92
CA MET A 92 -4.23 -0.10 9.98
C MET A 92 -5.37 -1.11 10.23
N LYS A 93 -6.44 -0.70 10.95
CA LYS A 93 -7.58 -1.60 11.17
C LYS A 93 -8.50 -1.61 9.97
N LEU A 94 -8.93 -2.80 9.53
CA LEU A 94 -9.81 -2.95 8.36
C LEU A 94 -11.08 -2.08 8.45
N ARG A 95 -11.74 -2.07 9.61
CA ARG A 95 -12.98 -1.29 9.83
C ARG A 95 -12.82 0.24 9.89
N THR A 96 -11.59 0.75 9.97
CA THR A 96 -11.38 2.21 10.03
C THR A 96 -11.73 2.81 8.67
N PRO A 97 -12.55 3.88 8.61
CA PRO A 97 -12.92 4.50 7.35
C PRO A 97 -11.72 5.20 6.70
N ILE A 98 -11.74 5.28 5.37
CA ILE A 98 -10.80 6.06 4.58
C ILE A 98 -11.33 7.50 4.52
N GLU A 99 -10.52 8.45 4.99
CA GLU A 99 -10.79 9.87 4.85
C GLU A 99 -10.22 10.36 3.50
N PRO A 100 -10.96 11.21 2.75
CA PRO A 100 -10.45 11.76 1.50
C PRO A 100 -9.22 12.67 1.72
N LEU A 101 -8.40 12.81 0.68
CA LEU A 101 -7.18 13.64 0.67
C LEU A 101 -7.45 15.15 0.71
#